data_AF-A0A953DDP0-F1
#
_entry.id   AF-A0A953DDP0-F1
#
_cell.length_a   1.000
_cell.length_b   1.000
_cell.length_c   1.000
_cell.angle_alpha   90.00
_cell.angle_beta   90.00
_cell.angle_gamma   90.00
#
_symmetry.space_group_name_H-M   'P 1'
#
loop_
_entity.id
_entity.type
_entity.pdbx_description
1 polymer ?
#
loop_
_entity_poly.entity_id
_entity_poly.type
_entity_poly.pdbx_seq_one_letter_code
_entity_poly.pdbx_strand_id
1 'polypeptide(L)'
;MAAKRKPGLPALPPVQAGPILHATPLVERWFWHYWQRLGLPESELALLALTQDRREYQRWTGKRLNFMVLGCYCYVQFAGKVSSSMADRASCKPGQTEGRRASAMVPLPGFSEGSLSRPAVMEGASELARHRHCIFIEPDMQPRSIEVTVAHELIHLADRVRGTPRRHRHHGYDSIAADEAAITGYDLEELRRLLHEESARREQLRRARAPLRYIYVCPNCGKEYPRARRYSRPVSCSLCDKAYNPRYRLLLARELL
;
A
#
# COMPACT_ATOMS: atom_id res chain seq x y z
N MET A 1 3.68 15.25 -33.68
CA MET A 1 4.33 13.94 -33.50
C MET A 1 4.64 13.75 -32.02
N ALA A 2 3.95 12.83 -31.35
CA ALA A 2 4.09 12.60 -29.91
C ALA A 2 5.34 11.74 -29.64
N ALA A 3 6.21 12.21 -28.75
CA ALA A 3 7.42 11.49 -28.35
C ALA A 3 7.06 10.14 -27.71
N LYS A 4 7.60 9.05 -28.28
CA LYS A 4 7.54 7.69 -27.70
C LYS A 4 8.12 7.73 -26.27
N ARG A 5 7.25 7.61 -25.26
CA ARG A 5 7.63 7.50 -23.84
C ARG A 5 8.43 6.22 -23.61
N LYS A 6 9.53 6.32 -22.84
CA LYS A 6 10.31 5.17 -22.35
C LYS A 6 9.43 4.27 -21.47
N PRO A 7 9.47 2.93 -21.61
CA PRO A 7 8.76 2.02 -20.71
C PRO A 7 9.44 2.03 -19.33
N GLY A 8 8.69 2.28 -18.26
CA GLY A 8 9.16 2.06 -16.88
C GLY A 8 8.88 3.17 -15.86
N LEU A 9 8.40 4.34 -16.27
CA LEU A 9 7.95 5.37 -15.32
C LEU A 9 6.45 5.23 -15.03
N PRO A 10 5.99 5.45 -13.79
CA PRO A 10 4.57 5.44 -13.47
C PRO A 10 3.81 6.41 -14.39
N ALA A 11 2.80 5.91 -15.09
CA ALA A 11 1.90 6.75 -15.85
C ALA A 11 0.79 7.18 -14.89
N LEU A 12 0.98 8.35 -14.27
CA LEU A 12 0.04 8.87 -13.29
C LEU A 12 -1.38 9.00 -13.87
N PRO A 13 -2.42 8.85 -13.03
CA PRO A 13 -3.79 9.06 -13.44
C PRO A 13 -3.94 10.46 -14.06
N PRO A 14 -4.70 10.61 -15.17
CA PRO A 14 -4.92 11.91 -15.80
C PRO A 14 -5.51 12.94 -14.83
N VAL A 15 -5.34 14.23 -15.13
CA VAL A 15 -6.02 15.30 -14.38
C VAL A 15 -7.40 15.50 -15.00
N GLN A 16 -8.44 15.42 -14.18
CA GLN A 16 -9.82 15.73 -14.57
C GLN A 16 -10.50 16.47 -13.41
N ALA A 17 -11.68 17.04 -13.67
CA ALA A 17 -12.39 17.88 -12.70
C ALA A 17 -12.85 17.12 -11.43
N GLY A 18 -13.09 15.81 -11.55
CA GLY A 18 -13.52 14.95 -10.45
C GLY A 18 -12.55 13.80 -10.16
N PRO A 19 -12.91 12.89 -9.25
CA PRO A 19 -12.09 11.72 -8.97
C PRO A 19 -12.10 10.78 -10.16
N ILE A 20 -11.02 10.01 -10.32
CA ILE A 20 -11.01 8.86 -11.22
C ILE A 20 -11.47 7.65 -10.42
N LEU A 21 -12.64 7.11 -10.74
CA LEU A 21 -13.20 5.91 -10.10
C LEU A 21 -13.33 4.80 -11.14
N HIS A 22 -12.41 3.84 -11.09
CA HIS A 22 -12.47 2.62 -11.90
C HIS A 22 -12.87 1.46 -10.98
N ALA A 23 -14.12 1.49 -10.54
CA ALA A 23 -14.61 0.62 -9.47
C ALA A 23 -16.03 0.11 -9.74
N THR A 24 -16.40 -0.92 -8.99
CA THR A 24 -17.77 -1.44 -8.99
C THR A 24 -18.72 -0.49 -8.24
N PRO A 25 -20.04 -0.53 -8.53
CA PRO A 25 -21.02 0.32 -7.84
C PRO A 25 -21.02 0.17 -6.31
N LEU A 26 -20.65 -1.02 -5.81
CA LEU A 26 -20.54 -1.27 -4.38
C LEU A 26 -19.39 -0.46 -3.75
N VAL A 27 -18.22 -0.45 -4.39
CA VAL A 27 -17.07 0.35 -3.92
C VAL A 27 -17.37 1.83 -4.03
N GLU A 28 -17.98 2.29 -5.13
CA GLU A 28 -18.34 3.70 -5.29
C GLU A 28 -19.33 4.17 -4.22
N ARG A 29 -20.33 3.35 -3.89
CA ARG A 29 -21.28 3.62 -2.80
C ARG A 29 -20.55 3.87 -1.48
N TRP A 30 -19.67 2.94 -1.09
CA TRP A 30 -18.93 3.05 0.17
C TRP A 30 -17.92 4.18 0.14
N PHE A 31 -17.29 4.43 -1.01
CA PHE A 31 -16.39 5.53 -1.21
C PHE A 31 -17.08 6.86 -0.88
N TRP A 32 -18.25 7.13 -1.47
CA TRP A 32 -18.99 8.36 -1.20
C TRP A 32 -19.52 8.44 0.22
N HIS A 33 -20.02 7.32 0.76
CA HIS A 33 -20.50 7.23 2.14
C HIS A 33 -19.42 7.66 3.15
N TYR A 34 -18.21 7.09 3.03
CA TYR A 34 -17.12 7.39 3.96
C TYR A 34 -16.39 8.69 3.63
N TRP A 35 -16.38 9.12 2.37
CA TRP A 35 -15.90 10.46 2.01
C TRP A 35 -16.65 11.54 2.80
N GLN A 36 -17.97 11.43 2.82
CA GLN A 36 -18.85 12.33 3.57
C GLN A 36 -18.67 12.18 5.08
N ARG A 37 -18.70 10.94 5.61
CA ARG A 37 -18.53 10.70 7.06
C ARG A 37 -17.19 11.19 7.61
N LEU A 38 -16.12 11.10 6.83
CA LEU A 38 -14.79 11.58 7.23
C LEU A 38 -14.60 13.09 7.03
N GLY A 39 -15.56 13.78 6.42
CA GLY A 39 -15.49 15.22 6.15
C GLY A 39 -14.33 15.59 5.23
N LEU A 40 -14.04 14.75 4.22
CA LEU A 40 -12.96 15.01 3.28
C LEU A 40 -13.31 16.20 2.35
N PRO A 41 -12.40 17.17 2.17
CA PRO A 41 -12.70 18.37 1.40
C PRO A 41 -12.80 18.07 -0.09
N GLU A 42 -13.79 18.65 -0.77
CA GLU A 42 -14.04 18.42 -2.21
C GLU A 42 -12.85 18.79 -3.11
N SER A 43 -11.99 19.70 -2.66
CA SER A 43 -10.75 20.08 -3.35
C SER A 43 -9.81 18.90 -3.59
N GLU A 44 -9.89 17.85 -2.76
CA GLU A 44 -9.06 16.64 -2.87
C GLU A 44 -9.60 15.64 -3.90
N LEU A 45 -10.85 15.78 -4.35
CA LEU A 45 -11.48 14.86 -5.30
C LEU A 45 -10.73 14.83 -6.64
N ALA A 46 -10.32 15.98 -7.17
CA ALA A 46 -9.56 16.08 -8.42
C ALA A 46 -8.15 15.48 -8.33
N LEU A 47 -7.67 15.19 -7.11
CA LEU A 47 -6.37 14.57 -6.84
C LEU A 47 -6.46 13.06 -6.61
N LEU A 48 -7.67 12.51 -6.53
CA LEU A 48 -7.94 11.11 -6.24
C LEU A 48 -8.06 10.26 -7.51
N ALA A 49 -7.42 9.09 -7.46
CA ALA A 49 -7.71 7.96 -8.34
C ALA A 49 -7.89 6.68 -7.53
N LEU A 50 -8.98 5.97 -7.78
CA LEU A 50 -9.31 4.68 -7.19
C LEU A 50 -9.50 3.65 -8.31
N THR A 51 -8.91 2.47 -8.16
CA THR A 51 -9.10 1.36 -9.10
C THR A 51 -9.21 0.02 -8.40
N GLN A 52 -9.92 -0.92 -9.03
CA GLN A 52 -9.93 -2.33 -8.65
C GLN A 52 -9.04 -3.20 -9.55
N ASP A 53 -8.34 -2.60 -10.53
CA ASP A 53 -7.36 -3.29 -11.36
C ASP A 53 -5.93 -3.10 -10.82
N ARG A 54 -5.31 -4.21 -10.41
CA ARG A 54 -3.92 -4.24 -9.92
C ARG A 54 -2.91 -3.76 -10.96
N ARG A 55 -3.14 -4.03 -12.25
CA ARG A 55 -2.23 -3.60 -13.34
C ARG A 55 -2.29 -2.10 -13.52
N GLU A 56 -3.49 -1.54 -13.42
CA GLU A 56 -3.68 -0.10 -13.46
C GLU A 56 -3.09 0.59 -12.24
N TYR A 57 -3.32 0.07 -11.04
CA TYR A 57 -2.69 0.61 -9.84
C TYR A 57 -1.15 0.58 -9.94
N GLN A 58 -0.58 -0.51 -10.45
CA GLN A 58 0.85 -0.61 -10.72
C GLN A 58 1.29 0.40 -11.78
N ARG A 59 0.49 0.63 -12.83
CA ARG A 59 0.76 1.63 -13.85
C ARG A 59 0.84 3.03 -13.25
N TRP A 60 -0.08 3.38 -12.35
CA TRP A 60 -0.16 4.69 -11.69
C TRP A 60 0.94 4.92 -10.66
N THR A 61 1.29 3.90 -9.88
CA THR A 61 2.16 4.05 -8.71
C THR A 61 3.56 3.46 -8.88
N GLY A 62 3.76 2.63 -9.90
CA GLY A 62 4.94 1.77 -10.06
C GLY A 62 4.95 0.54 -9.15
N LYS A 63 3.96 0.39 -8.25
CA LYS A 63 3.97 -0.65 -7.21
C LYS A 63 3.21 -1.88 -7.62
N ARG A 64 3.86 -3.04 -7.51
CA ARG A 64 3.25 -4.34 -7.77
C ARG A 64 2.70 -4.90 -6.46
N LEU A 65 1.38 -4.89 -6.32
CA LEU A 65 0.70 -5.43 -5.14
C LEU A 65 0.75 -6.97 -5.12
N ASN A 66 0.99 -7.54 -3.94
CA ASN A 66 0.84 -8.98 -3.69
C ASN A 66 -0.65 -9.36 -3.76
N PHE A 67 -0.95 -10.58 -4.20
CA PHE A 67 -2.30 -11.17 -4.26
C PHE A 67 -3.04 -11.14 -2.91
N MET A 68 -2.33 -11.13 -1.79
CA MET A 68 -2.93 -11.06 -0.45
C MET A 68 -3.36 -9.64 -0.04
N VAL A 69 -3.00 -8.60 -0.79
CA VAL A 69 -3.35 -7.22 -0.46
C VAL A 69 -4.84 -6.99 -0.73
N LEU A 70 -5.59 -6.57 0.28
CA LEU A 70 -7.02 -6.27 0.21
C LEU A 70 -7.27 -4.82 -0.24
N GLY A 71 -6.52 -3.87 0.30
CA GLY A 71 -6.55 -2.46 -0.05
C GLY A 71 -5.15 -1.86 -0.04
N CYS A 72 -4.95 -0.76 -0.74
CA CYS A 72 -3.70 0.00 -0.65
C CYS A 72 -3.85 1.47 -1.04
N TYR A 73 -3.64 2.35 -0.07
CA TYR A 73 -3.47 3.77 -0.27
C TYR A 73 -2.01 4.14 -0.57
N CYS A 74 -1.82 4.99 -1.57
CA CYS A 74 -0.53 5.52 -1.96
C CYS A 74 -0.62 7.01 -2.28
N TYR A 75 0.27 7.78 -1.67
CA TYR A 75 0.51 9.18 -2.01
C TYR A 75 1.71 9.29 -2.95
N VAL A 76 1.50 9.81 -4.17
CA VAL A 76 2.55 9.94 -5.18
C VAL A 76 2.85 11.41 -5.44
N GLN A 77 4.12 11.82 -5.36
CA GLN A 77 4.55 13.19 -5.68
C GLN A 77 5.17 13.27 -7.09
N PHE A 78 4.89 14.34 -7.82
CA PHE A 78 5.32 14.55 -9.22
C PHE A 78 6.81 14.91 -9.39
N ALA A 79 7.56 15.12 -8.31
CA ALA A 79 8.99 15.45 -8.36
C ALA A 79 9.86 14.33 -7.73
N GLY A 80 10.28 13.37 -8.56
CA GLY A 80 11.53 12.60 -8.40
C GLY A 80 11.66 11.60 -7.24
N LYS A 81 10.78 11.61 -6.23
CA LYS A 81 10.78 10.61 -5.15
C LYS A 81 9.38 10.06 -4.97
N VAL A 82 9.16 8.82 -5.42
CA VAL A 82 8.02 8.04 -4.96
C VAL A 82 8.16 7.94 -3.44
N SER A 83 7.29 8.62 -2.70
CA SER A 83 7.16 8.32 -1.27
C SER A 83 6.65 6.88 -1.19
N SER A 84 7.54 5.97 -0.81
CA SER A 84 7.27 4.54 -0.64
C SER A 84 6.01 4.37 0.19
N SER A 85 5.05 3.55 -0.27
CA SER A 85 3.92 3.17 0.58
C SER A 85 4.48 2.24 1.63
N MET A 86 3.88 2.33 2.80
CA MET A 86 4.36 1.67 4.01
C MET A 86 4.11 0.15 3.99
N ALA A 87 3.36 -0.37 3.01
CA ALA A 87 3.11 -1.80 2.82
C ALA A 87 4.36 -2.61 2.41
N ASP A 88 5.42 -1.96 1.89
CA ASP A 88 6.64 -2.64 1.43
C ASP A 88 7.72 -2.84 2.52
N ARG A 89 7.44 -2.53 3.80
CA ARG A 89 8.42 -2.70 4.89
C ARG A 89 8.01 -3.60 6.06
N ALA A 90 6.92 -4.36 5.95
CA ALA A 90 6.61 -5.45 6.89
C ALA A 90 7.54 -6.70 6.72
N SER A 91 8.77 -6.48 6.25
CA SER A 91 9.84 -7.47 6.23
C SER A 91 11.19 -6.77 6.38
N CYS A 92 11.44 -6.16 7.55
CA CYS A 92 12.80 -5.87 8.02
C CYS A 92 12.87 -6.10 9.53
N LYS A 93 13.82 -6.95 9.92
CA LYS A 93 14.19 -7.33 11.29
C LYS A 93 14.86 -6.13 12.01
N PRO A 94 14.84 -6.08 13.35
CA PRO A 94 15.60 -5.09 14.12
C PRO A 94 17.10 -5.38 14.06
N GLY A 95 17.91 -4.32 13.98
CA GLY A 95 19.36 -4.37 14.16
C GLY A 95 20.16 -4.30 12.86
N GLN A 96 20.37 -3.08 12.35
CA GLN A 96 21.64 -2.73 11.73
C GLN A 96 22.03 -1.30 12.11
N THR A 97 23.20 -1.24 12.73
CA THR A 97 23.94 -0.08 13.20
C THR A 97 24.49 0.73 12.03
N GLU A 98 24.85 1.96 12.37
CA GLU A 98 25.15 3.13 11.57
C GLU A 98 26.22 2.97 10.47
N GLY A 99 25.99 3.69 9.36
CA GLY A 99 27.01 4.03 8.37
C GLY A 99 26.79 5.46 7.89
N ARG A 100 27.54 6.40 8.48
CA ARG A 100 27.58 7.83 8.13
C ARG A 100 27.75 8.06 6.62
N ARG A 101 26.81 8.79 6.01
CA ARG A 101 27.10 9.74 4.93
C ARG A 101 26.32 11.02 5.19
N ALA A 102 27.08 12.08 5.44
CA ALA A 102 26.58 13.44 5.57
C ALA A 102 25.86 13.84 4.27
N SER A 103 24.65 14.36 4.41
CA SER A 103 23.99 15.11 3.33
C SER A 103 23.30 16.32 3.96
N ALA A 104 23.60 17.46 3.37
CA ALA A 104 23.47 18.80 3.93
C ALA A 104 22.04 19.16 4.38
N MET A 105 21.96 19.87 5.50
CA MET A 105 20.78 20.62 5.91
C MET A 105 20.43 21.64 4.82
N VAL A 106 19.21 21.60 4.32
CA VAL A 106 18.58 22.73 3.62
C VAL A 106 17.53 23.30 4.59
N PRO A 107 17.54 24.62 4.86
CA PRO A 107 16.76 25.22 5.93
C PRO A 107 15.27 25.33 5.58
N LEU A 108 14.44 25.33 6.63
CA LEU A 108 13.00 25.58 6.58
C LEU A 108 12.72 27.02 6.13
N PRO A 109 11.69 27.27 5.30
CA PRO A 109 11.33 28.63 4.88
C PRO A 109 10.42 29.30 5.92
N GLY A 110 10.92 30.35 6.54
CA GLY A 110 10.18 31.27 7.40
C GLY A 110 11.12 32.38 7.88
N PHE A 111 10.83 33.62 7.47
CA PHE A 111 11.57 34.89 7.65
C PHE A 111 12.68 35.21 6.63
N SER A 112 12.35 36.08 5.66
CA SER A 112 12.96 37.41 5.47
C SER A 112 12.13 38.22 4.47
N GLU A 113 11.78 39.45 4.89
CA GLU A 113 11.03 40.47 4.16
C GLU A 113 11.87 41.12 3.04
N GLY A 114 11.21 41.69 2.02
CA GLY A 114 11.76 42.80 1.23
C GLY A 114 11.83 42.64 -0.30
N SER A 115 10.74 43.01 -0.95
CA SER A 115 10.66 43.79 -2.22
C SER A 115 11.35 43.28 -3.51
N LEU A 116 10.56 42.94 -4.54
CA LEU A 116 10.36 43.76 -5.77
C LEU A 116 9.63 42.94 -6.86
N SER A 117 8.44 43.42 -7.21
CA SER A 117 7.73 43.40 -8.50
C SER A 117 8.07 42.34 -9.56
N ARG A 118 7.12 41.43 -9.85
CA ARG A 118 6.97 40.77 -11.18
C ARG A 118 5.50 40.80 -11.61
N PRO A 119 5.21 41.01 -12.91
CA PRO A 119 3.88 41.33 -13.38
C PRO A 119 2.98 40.10 -13.36
N ALA A 120 1.70 40.34 -13.05
CA ALA A 120 0.62 39.38 -13.15
C ALA A 120 0.44 38.94 -14.60
N VAL A 121 0.81 37.70 -14.92
CA VAL A 121 0.48 37.04 -16.19
C VAL A 121 -0.05 35.65 -15.88
N MET A 122 -1.38 35.52 -15.94
CA MET A 122 -2.15 34.28 -16.12
C MET A 122 -1.57 32.97 -15.52
N GLU A 123 -1.49 32.88 -14.19
CA GLU A 123 -1.24 31.63 -13.47
C GLU A 123 -2.57 31.03 -12.98
N GLY A 124 -3.29 30.34 -13.88
CA GLY A 124 -4.61 29.77 -13.56
C GLY A 124 -4.74 28.25 -13.70
N ALA A 125 -3.74 27.54 -14.24
CA ALA A 125 -3.97 26.15 -14.68
C ALA A 125 -2.79 25.16 -14.56
N SER A 126 -1.65 25.50 -13.91
CA SER A 126 -0.44 24.66 -13.98
C SER A 126 0.31 24.39 -12.67
N GLU A 127 -0.33 24.51 -11.50
CA GLU A 127 0.22 24.01 -10.22
C GLU A 127 -0.52 22.77 -9.67
N LEU A 128 -1.59 22.36 -10.33
CA LEU A 128 -2.71 21.60 -9.76
C LEU A 128 -2.55 20.07 -9.64
N ALA A 129 -1.32 19.57 -9.67
CA ALA A 129 -1.04 18.26 -9.07
C ALA A 129 0.47 18.09 -8.87
N ARG A 130 1.02 18.69 -7.81
CA ARG A 130 2.33 18.23 -7.29
C ARG A 130 2.25 16.82 -6.71
N HIS A 131 1.04 16.27 -6.53
CA HIS A 131 0.81 14.93 -6.01
C HIS A 131 -0.51 14.29 -6.46
N ARG A 132 -0.69 13.00 -6.12
CA ARG A 132 -1.89 12.17 -6.32
C ARG A 132 -2.17 11.28 -5.11
N HIS A 133 -3.44 11.06 -4.85
CA HIS A 133 -3.95 10.00 -3.99
C HIS A 133 -4.37 8.82 -4.85
N CYS A 134 -3.71 7.68 -4.70
CA CYS A 134 -4.03 6.46 -5.43
C CYS A 134 -4.51 5.38 -4.46
N ILE A 135 -5.72 4.87 -4.66
CA ILE A 135 -6.32 3.80 -3.86
C ILE A 135 -6.51 2.57 -4.74
N PHE A 136 -6.13 1.42 -4.22
CA PHE A 136 -6.52 0.12 -4.74
C PHE A 136 -7.50 -0.55 -3.77
N ILE A 137 -8.57 -1.15 -4.30
CA ILE A 137 -9.47 -2.03 -3.56
C ILE A 137 -9.60 -3.34 -4.32
N GLU A 138 -9.32 -4.45 -3.65
CA GLU A 138 -9.42 -5.77 -4.26
C GLU A 138 -10.88 -6.15 -4.56
N PRO A 139 -11.22 -6.49 -5.82
CA PRO A 139 -12.60 -6.75 -6.22
C PRO A 139 -13.19 -8.06 -5.69
N ASP A 140 -12.38 -9.10 -5.51
CA ASP A 140 -12.88 -10.41 -5.05
C ASP A 140 -12.88 -10.48 -3.51
N MET A 141 -13.66 -9.62 -2.87
CA MET A 141 -13.85 -9.60 -1.42
C MET A 141 -15.33 -9.77 -1.07
N GLN A 142 -15.62 -10.24 0.14
CA GLN A 142 -16.99 -10.20 0.63
C GLN A 142 -17.46 -8.74 0.78
N PRO A 143 -18.76 -8.45 0.62
CA PRO A 143 -19.26 -7.07 0.66
C PRO A 143 -18.90 -6.28 1.92
N ARG A 144 -18.93 -6.92 3.10
CA ARG A 144 -18.51 -6.29 4.37
C ARG A 144 -17.01 -6.01 4.41
N SER A 145 -16.19 -6.93 3.89
CA SER A 145 -14.75 -6.73 3.74
C SER A 145 -14.43 -5.57 2.80
N ILE A 146 -15.21 -5.39 1.72
CA ILE A 146 -15.08 -4.25 0.80
C ILE A 146 -15.36 -2.94 1.54
N GLU A 147 -16.47 -2.85 2.27
CA GLU A 147 -16.85 -1.69 3.07
C GLU A 147 -15.71 -1.27 4.03
N VAL A 148 -15.26 -2.20 4.88
CA VAL A 148 -14.19 -1.97 5.87
C VAL A 148 -12.89 -1.55 5.20
N THR A 149 -12.53 -2.19 4.08
CA THR A 149 -11.31 -1.84 3.35
C THR A 149 -11.40 -0.43 2.74
N VAL A 150 -12.55 -0.05 2.19
CA VAL A 150 -12.76 1.32 1.67
C VAL A 150 -12.63 2.34 2.80
N ALA A 151 -13.24 2.09 3.95
CA ALA A 151 -13.10 2.95 5.13
C ALA A 151 -11.62 3.09 5.56
N HIS A 152 -10.87 1.97 5.64
CA HIS A 152 -9.45 1.96 5.99
C HIS A 152 -8.62 2.85 5.06
N GLU A 153 -8.75 2.67 3.75
CA GLU A 153 -7.95 3.44 2.79
C GLU A 153 -8.30 4.93 2.79
N LEU A 154 -9.57 5.27 3.08
CA LEU A 154 -9.99 6.67 3.24
C LEU A 154 -9.53 7.28 4.57
N ILE A 155 -9.39 6.51 5.65
CA ILE A 155 -8.75 6.98 6.88
C ILE A 155 -7.28 7.36 6.61
N HIS A 156 -6.54 6.55 5.85
CA HIS A 156 -5.17 6.91 5.44
C HIS A 156 -5.12 8.19 4.62
N LEU A 157 -6.08 8.37 3.71
CA LEU A 157 -6.21 9.60 2.94
C LEU A 157 -6.51 10.79 3.86
N ALA A 158 -7.49 10.66 4.76
CA ALA A 158 -7.87 11.72 5.69
C ALA A 158 -6.71 12.13 6.60
N ASP A 159 -5.97 11.17 7.14
CA ASP A 159 -4.76 11.42 7.92
C ASP A 159 -3.71 12.20 7.11
N ARG A 160 -3.56 11.90 5.82
CA ARG A 160 -2.64 12.65 4.95
C ARG A 160 -3.13 14.08 4.71
N VAL A 161 -4.41 14.27 4.38
CA VAL A 161 -5.00 15.59 4.11
C VAL A 161 -4.93 16.49 5.33
N ARG A 162 -5.13 15.92 6.54
CA ARG A 162 -5.02 16.63 7.82
C ARG A 162 -3.58 16.88 8.27
N GLY A 163 -2.58 16.40 7.52
CA GLY A 163 -1.16 16.56 7.87
C GLY A 163 -0.67 15.63 8.98
N THR A 164 -1.43 14.60 9.36
CA THR A 164 -1.11 13.62 10.40
C THR A 164 -0.98 12.19 9.87
N PRO A 165 -0.14 11.92 8.83
CA PRO A 165 -0.02 10.59 8.25
C PRO A 165 0.60 9.61 9.26
N ARG A 166 -0.18 8.61 9.70
CA ARG A 166 0.27 7.58 10.63
C ARG A 166 0.75 6.33 9.89
N ARG A 167 1.68 5.60 10.52
CA ARG A 167 2.09 4.27 10.04
C ARG A 167 1.21 3.22 10.70
N HIS A 168 0.60 2.40 9.87
CA HIS A 168 -0.10 1.22 10.29
C HIS A 168 0.90 0.14 10.78
N ARG A 169 0.66 -0.49 11.94
CA ARG A 169 1.54 -1.52 12.51
C ARG A 169 1.05 -2.92 12.19
N HIS A 170 -0.16 -3.24 12.65
CA HIS A 170 -0.76 -4.55 12.50
C HIS A 170 -2.28 -4.42 12.36
N HIS A 171 -2.82 -4.99 11.27
CA HIS A 171 -4.22 -4.76 10.86
C HIS A 171 -5.15 -5.26 11.96
N GLY A 172 -6.11 -4.43 12.36
CA GLY A 172 -7.08 -4.72 13.40
C GLY A 172 -6.61 -4.53 14.85
N TYR A 173 -5.36 -4.11 15.10
CA TYR A 173 -4.81 -3.97 16.46
C TYR A 173 -4.15 -2.62 16.74
N ASP A 174 -4.23 -1.67 15.80
CA ASP A 174 -3.67 -0.34 15.98
C ASP A 174 -4.75 0.74 16.08
N SER A 175 -4.31 2.00 16.26
CA SER A 175 -5.23 3.13 16.43
C SER A 175 -6.13 3.35 15.22
N ILE A 176 -5.73 2.88 14.03
CA ILE A 176 -6.56 2.98 12.83
C ILE A 176 -7.76 2.03 12.95
N ALA A 177 -7.60 0.86 13.56
CA ALA A 177 -8.72 -0.05 13.82
C ALA A 177 -9.80 0.56 14.74
N ALA A 178 -9.41 1.44 15.68
CA ALA A 178 -10.36 2.16 16.50
C ALA A 178 -11.14 3.21 15.69
N ASP A 179 -10.44 3.94 14.80
CA ASP A 179 -11.06 4.90 13.89
C ASP A 179 -11.98 4.19 12.87
N GLU A 180 -11.58 3.01 12.40
CA GLU A 180 -12.42 2.13 11.57
C GLU A 180 -13.71 1.74 12.31
N ALA A 181 -13.59 1.19 13.52
CA ALA A 181 -14.75 0.80 14.32
C ALA A 181 -15.71 1.98 14.52
N ALA A 182 -15.17 3.15 14.85
CA ALA A 182 -15.95 4.36 15.03
C ALA A 182 -16.66 4.81 13.74
N ILE A 183 -15.99 4.73 12.58
CA ILE A 183 -16.56 5.22 11.31
C ILE A 183 -17.51 4.21 10.67
N THR A 184 -17.25 2.91 10.78
CA THR A 184 -18.10 1.86 10.20
C THR A 184 -19.25 1.47 11.12
N GLY A 185 -19.11 1.67 12.43
CA GLY A 185 -20.06 1.22 13.44
C GLY A 185 -19.93 -0.27 13.80
N TYR A 186 -18.90 -0.95 13.29
CA TYR A 186 -18.55 -2.31 13.70
C TYR A 186 -17.80 -2.28 15.03
N ASP A 187 -17.96 -3.32 15.85
CA ASP A 187 -17.07 -3.48 16.99
C ASP A 187 -15.66 -3.97 16.55
N LEU A 188 -14.66 -3.75 17.40
CA LEU A 188 -13.27 -4.11 17.08
C LEU A 188 -13.08 -5.62 16.88
N GLU A 189 -13.83 -6.47 17.58
CA GLU A 189 -13.70 -7.91 17.45
C GLU A 189 -14.35 -8.41 16.15
N GLU A 190 -15.49 -7.83 15.75
CA GLU A 190 -16.11 -8.07 14.46
C GLU A 190 -15.19 -7.65 13.31
N LEU A 191 -14.54 -6.48 13.38
CA LEU A 191 -13.55 -6.07 12.39
C LEU A 191 -12.39 -7.06 12.27
N ARG A 192 -11.83 -7.50 13.41
CA ARG A 192 -10.76 -8.51 13.44
C ARG A 192 -11.21 -9.83 12.82
N ARG A 193 -12.44 -10.27 13.13
CA ARG A 193 -13.03 -11.49 12.57
C ARG A 193 -13.18 -11.37 11.06
N LEU A 194 -13.74 -10.28 10.54
CA LEU A 194 -13.91 -10.04 9.11
C LEU A 194 -12.56 -10.06 8.36
N LEU A 195 -11.55 -9.36 8.89
CA LEU A 195 -10.21 -9.34 8.31
C LEU A 195 -9.55 -10.73 8.33
N HIS A 196 -9.76 -11.49 9.41
CA HIS A 196 -9.25 -12.86 9.53
C HIS A 196 -9.91 -13.80 8.52
N GLU A 197 -11.24 -13.79 8.42
CA GLU A 197 -12.01 -14.62 7.50
C GLU A 197 -11.66 -14.32 6.04
N GLU A 198 -11.56 -13.04 5.66
CA GLU A 198 -11.17 -12.66 4.31
C GLU A 198 -9.73 -13.10 3.97
N SER A 199 -8.81 -12.98 4.94
CA SER A 199 -7.43 -13.45 4.79
C SER A 199 -7.37 -14.97 4.64
N ALA A 200 -8.16 -15.70 5.42
CA ALA A 200 -8.24 -17.17 5.36
C ALA A 200 -8.85 -17.65 4.03
N ARG A 201 -9.95 -17.03 3.59
CA ARG A 201 -10.58 -17.31 2.28
C ARG A 201 -9.59 -17.09 1.15
N ARG A 202 -8.87 -15.97 1.15
CA ARG A 202 -7.82 -15.69 0.15
C ARG A 202 -6.69 -16.68 0.19
N GLU A 203 -6.26 -17.07 1.38
CA GLU A 203 -5.23 -18.09 1.52
C GLU A 203 -5.70 -19.41 0.92
N GLN A 204 -6.94 -19.83 1.19
CA GLN A 204 -7.52 -21.01 0.60
C GLN A 204 -7.56 -20.93 -0.93
N LEU A 205 -8.02 -19.81 -1.51
CA LEU A 205 -8.02 -19.59 -2.96
C LEU A 205 -6.60 -19.64 -3.54
N ARG A 206 -5.63 -19.03 -2.85
CA ARG A 206 -4.22 -19.09 -3.23
C ARG A 206 -3.71 -20.52 -3.23
N ARG A 207 -4.09 -21.33 -2.24
CA ARG A 207 -3.69 -22.75 -2.14
C ARG A 207 -4.40 -23.66 -3.11
N ALA A 208 -5.65 -23.38 -3.45
CA ALA A 208 -6.35 -24.07 -4.52
C ALA A 208 -5.64 -23.86 -5.88
N ARG A 209 -5.19 -22.62 -6.17
CA ARG A 209 -4.45 -22.29 -7.41
C ARG A 209 -2.99 -22.73 -7.39
N ALA A 210 -2.36 -22.72 -6.22
CA ALA A 210 -0.95 -23.04 -6.02
C ALA A 210 -0.79 -23.94 -4.78
N PRO A 211 -1.15 -25.23 -4.91
CA PRO A 211 -1.06 -26.18 -3.80
C PRO A 211 0.38 -26.32 -3.31
N LEU A 212 0.51 -26.60 -2.02
CA LEU A 212 1.80 -26.92 -1.42
C LEU A 212 2.26 -28.28 -1.93
N ARG A 213 3.47 -28.34 -2.47
CA ARG A 213 4.03 -29.55 -3.09
C ARG A 213 5.36 -29.97 -2.48
N TYR A 214 6.02 -29.08 -1.76
CA TYR A 214 7.36 -29.32 -1.23
C TYR A 214 7.43 -28.81 0.20
N ILE A 215 7.85 -29.67 1.11
CA ILE A 215 8.16 -29.31 2.49
C ILE A 215 9.67 -29.30 2.64
N TYR A 216 10.23 -28.11 2.90
CA TYR A 216 11.63 -27.97 3.27
C TYR A 216 11.77 -27.89 4.78
N VAL A 217 12.86 -28.41 5.32
CA VAL A 217 13.15 -28.38 6.76
C VAL A 217 14.52 -27.75 7.01
N CYS A 218 14.66 -27.02 8.10
CA CYS A 218 15.96 -26.61 8.60
C CYS A 218 16.61 -27.78 9.35
N PRO A 219 17.84 -28.21 9.02
CA PRO A 219 18.51 -29.30 9.72
C PRO A 219 18.85 -28.98 11.18
N ASN A 220 18.90 -27.69 11.55
CA ASN A 220 19.24 -27.26 12.91
C ASN A 220 18.02 -27.16 13.82
N CYS A 221 17.00 -26.36 13.44
CA CYS A 221 15.84 -26.11 14.31
C CYS A 221 14.59 -26.93 13.95
N GLY A 222 14.64 -27.77 12.91
CA GLY A 222 13.50 -28.59 12.49
C GLY A 222 12.32 -27.82 11.90
N LYS A 223 12.40 -26.48 11.77
CA LYS A 223 11.30 -25.67 11.24
C LYS A 223 10.97 -26.05 9.80
N GLU A 224 9.68 -26.24 9.54
CA GLU A 224 9.17 -26.53 8.21
C GLU A 224 8.86 -25.26 7.41
N TYR A 225 9.09 -25.36 6.11
CA TYR A 225 8.89 -24.31 5.13
C TYR A 225 8.12 -24.88 3.93
N PRO A 226 6.77 -24.88 3.99
CA PRO A 226 5.95 -25.36 2.90
C PRO A 226 6.03 -24.45 1.67
N ARG A 227 6.16 -25.05 0.48
CA ARG A 227 6.30 -24.34 -0.79
C ARG A 227 5.47 -24.98 -1.89
N ALA A 228 4.85 -24.14 -2.71
CA ALA A 228 4.19 -24.58 -3.94
C ALA A 228 5.18 -24.86 -5.08
N ARG A 229 6.38 -24.30 -5.04
CA ARG A 229 7.44 -24.47 -6.04
C ARG A 229 8.78 -24.72 -5.35
N ARG A 230 9.66 -25.51 -5.97
CA ARG A 230 11.04 -25.69 -5.48
C ARG A 230 11.78 -24.35 -5.46
N TYR A 231 12.75 -24.21 -4.55
CA TYR A 231 13.63 -23.05 -4.56
C TYR A 231 14.53 -23.07 -5.80
N SER A 232 14.63 -21.95 -6.49
CA SER A 232 15.53 -21.80 -7.65
C SER A 232 16.99 -21.55 -7.25
N ARG A 233 17.24 -21.19 -5.98
CA ARG A 233 18.56 -20.95 -5.40
C ARG A 233 18.61 -21.57 -4.00
N PRO A 234 19.80 -21.93 -3.49
CA PRO A 234 19.96 -22.30 -2.09
C PRO A 234 19.45 -21.18 -1.17
N VAL A 235 18.66 -21.56 -0.16
CA VAL A 235 18.16 -20.66 0.88
C VAL A 235 18.41 -21.29 2.24
N SER A 236 18.55 -20.46 3.28
CA SER A 236 18.79 -20.91 4.65
C SER A 236 17.69 -20.45 5.60
N CYS A 237 17.63 -21.10 6.75
CA CYS A 237 16.67 -20.79 7.81
C CYS A 237 16.88 -19.38 8.37
N SER A 238 15.90 -18.51 8.12
CA SER A 238 15.91 -17.11 8.58
C SER A 238 15.63 -16.93 10.08
N LEU A 239 15.28 -18.03 10.75
CA LEU A 239 15.06 -18.12 12.20
C LEU A 239 16.38 -18.38 12.92
N CYS A 240 17.19 -19.34 12.44
CA CYS A 240 18.51 -19.65 13.00
C CYS A 240 19.53 -18.55 12.73
N ASP A 241 19.51 -17.96 11.53
CA ASP A 241 20.39 -16.87 11.16
C ASP A 241 19.62 -15.85 10.32
N LYS A 242 19.84 -14.56 10.53
CA LYS A 242 19.15 -13.54 9.73
C LYS A 242 19.77 -13.39 8.34
N ALA A 243 21.05 -13.72 8.17
CA ALA A 243 21.76 -13.75 6.90
C ALA A 243 21.73 -15.15 6.26
N TYR A 244 22.11 -15.24 4.98
CA TYR A 244 22.26 -16.55 4.35
C TYR A 244 23.42 -17.31 5.00
N ASN A 245 23.15 -18.53 5.47
CA ASN A 245 24.13 -19.38 6.14
C ASN A 245 24.05 -20.81 5.60
N PRO A 246 25.10 -21.32 4.93
CA PRO A 246 25.07 -22.64 4.29
C PRO A 246 24.87 -23.79 5.29
N ARG A 247 25.25 -23.62 6.58
CA ARG A 247 25.01 -24.62 7.63
C ARG A 247 23.53 -24.84 7.91
N TYR A 248 22.71 -23.80 7.70
CA TYR A 248 21.26 -23.85 7.91
C TYR A 248 20.50 -23.87 6.58
N ARG A 249 21.16 -24.33 5.50
CA ARG A 249 20.53 -24.51 4.20
C ARG A 249 19.30 -25.41 4.35
N LEU A 250 18.17 -24.97 3.82
CA LEU A 250 16.94 -25.72 3.88
C LEU A 250 17.05 -26.97 2.99
N LEU A 251 16.73 -28.13 3.57
CA LEU A 251 16.74 -29.42 2.89
C LEU A 251 15.32 -29.80 2.49
N LEU A 252 15.14 -30.39 1.31
CA LEU A 252 13.84 -30.90 0.91
C LEU A 252 13.55 -32.17 1.71
N ALA A 253 12.54 -32.12 2.57
CA ALA A 253 12.17 -33.24 3.44
C ALA A 253 11.11 -34.14 2.80
N ARG A 254 10.07 -33.53 2.19
CA ARG A 254 8.91 -34.24 1.66
C ARG A 254 8.37 -33.58 0.39
N GLU A 255 7.88 -34.39 -0.53
CA GLU A 255 7.04 -33.95 -1.64
C GLU A 255 5.59 -34.35 -1.33
N LEU A 256 4.68 -33.39 -1.45
CA LEU A 256 3.25 -33.59 -1.31
C LEU A 256 2.72 -33.76 -2.73
N LEU A 257 2.46 -35.00 -3.12
CA LEU A 257 1.89 -35.37 -4.42
C LEU A 257 0.47 -34.79 -4.57
#